data_AF-A0AAD7ZPB2-F1
#
_entry.id   AF-A0AAD7ZPB2-F1
#
_cell.length_a   1.000
_cell.length_b   1.000
_cell.length_c   1.000
_cell.angle_alpha   90.00
_cell.angle_beta   90.00
_cell.angle_gamma   90.00
#
_symmetry.space_group_name_H-M   'P 1'
#
loop_
_entity.id
_entity.type
_entity.pdbx_description
1 polymer ?
#
loop_
_entity_poly.entity_id
_entity_poly.type
_entity_poly.pdbx_seq_one_letter_code
_entity_poly.pdbx_strand_id
1 'polypeptide(L)'
;MVLSYQRRELYLLFPRLRQNMWNSRALFIIVSLWNPTPANGQHLLAKSILNIAWSFHVKNVIILSFKFTKNFSAPSPIHIYTWFPYKNKISCNINIADVKIVDNWNPDTKQFLCGANLFPSKELNNFGGCNFSILLAETPPYAISTKTGKVSGLDVNIIETIGNIRNFKVVFRDTSSKQVSNVYDIIGSSWVSNVQFSFEWIYPYVKEKIIWVVPAGNPYPSWMSLIRIFNMTLWVLVGTSFILVSLTFWVLRTISDSIRIKDEKHVRTNCLRFGFETLRFYLGTSALLKTEERLISFFLMIVLIYCMQVNTAYQSSLIGFLVNPGQQPPIQNTKELRKSGIALRSGVFSTKQGETMDWKSNVD
;
A
#
# COMPACT_ATOMS: atom_id res chain seq x y z
N MET A 1 24.10 18.80 -23.70
CA MET A 1 25.14 18.04 -24.43
C MET A 1 25.26 18.62 -25.84
N VAL A 2 26.47 18.89 -26.33
CA VAL A 2 26.72 19.44 -27.69
C VAL A 2 27.29 18.33 -28.57
N LEU A 3 26.69 18.08 -29.73
CA LEU A 3 27.03 16.97 -30.62
C LEU A 3 27.31 17.48 -32.03
N SER A 4 28.46 17.14 -32.61
CA SER A 4 28.81 17.44 -34.00
C SER A 4 28.35 16.31 -34.93
N TYR A 5 27.75 16.66 -36.08
CA TYR A 5 27.12 15.70 -36.98
C TYR A 5 27.95 15.35 -38.24
N GLN A 6 28.25 14.06 -38.42
CA GLN A 6 28.47 13.40 -39.72
C GLN A 6 27.44 12.26 -39.90
N ARG A 7 26.82 12.15 -41.09
CA ARG A 7 25.57 11.41 -41.39
C ARG A 7 25.39 9.99 -40.82
N ARG A 8 26.46 9.25 -40.52
CA ARG A 8 26.40 7.88 -39.99
C ARG A 8 26.37 7.78 -38.46
N GLU A 9 26.71 8.84 -37.74
CA GLU A 9 26.94 8.75 -36.29
C GLU A 9 25.66 8.83 -35.45
N LEU A 10 24.62 9.55 -35.90
CA LEU A 10 23.38 9.73 -35.09
C LEU A 10 22.63 8.41 -34.82
N TYR A 11 22.62 7.49 -35.79
CA TYR A 11 21.97 6.19 -35.64
C TYR A 11 22.67 5.29 -34.63
N LEU A 12 23.96 5.52 -34.35
CA LEU A 12 24.71 4.81 -33.31
C LEU A 12 24.72 5.58 -32.00
N LEU A 13 24.67 6.91 -32.07
CA LEU A 13 24.74 7.80 -30.93
C LEU A 13 23.48 7.70 -30.06
N PHE A 14 22.28 7.86 -30.63
CA PHE A 14 21.06 7.84 -29.83
C PHE A 14 20.81 6.50 -29.10
N PRO A 15 21.07 5.32 -29.70
CA PRO A 15 21.05 4.06 -28.95
C PRO A 15 22.03 4.02 -27.78
N ARG A 16 23.28 4.50 -27.98
CA ARG A 16 24.29 4.56 -26.90
C ARG A 16 23.90 5.53 -25.79
N LEU A 17 23.32 6.69 -26.15
CA LEU A 17 22.80 7.65 -25.18
C LEU A 17 21.66 7.05 -24.38
N ARG A 18 20.75 6.32 -25.03
CA ARG A 18 19.64 5.61 -24.37
C ARG A 18 20.12 4.51 -23.43
N GLN A 19 21.20 3.82 -23.76
CA GLN A 19 21.75 2.76 -22.89
C GLN A 19 22.52 3.32 -21.70
N ASN A 20 23.35 4.35 -21.91
CA ASN A 20 24.35 4.74 -20.92
C ASN A 20 23.99 6.01 -20.13
N MET A 21 23.15 6.91 -20.67
CA MET A 21 22.95 8.26 -20.12
C MET A 21 21.53 8.78 -20.35
N TRP A 22 20.52 7.91 -20.36
CA TRP A 22 19.15 8.30 -20.67
C TRP A 22 18.59 9.30 -19.65
N ASN A 23 18.20 10.49 -20.12
CA ASN A 23 17.51 11.51 -19.34
C ASN A 23 16.53 12.28 -20.23
N SER A 24 15.24 12.08 -20.03
CA SER A 24 14.17 12.72 -20.82
C SER A 24 14.08 14.24 -20.65
N ARG A 25 14.70 14.78 -19.60
CA ARG A 25 14.73 16.22 -19.28
C ARG A 25 16.00 16.91 -19.76
N ALA A 26 17.00 16.15 -20.23
CA ALA A 26 18.26 16.72 -20.71
C ALA A 26 18.05 17.62 -21.93
N LEU A 27 18.89 18.66 -22.02
CA LEU A 27 18.91 19.60 -23.14
C LEU A 27 19.99 19.18 -24.16
N PHE A 28 19.57 19.00 -25.41
CA PHE A 28 20.42 18.56 -26.51
C PHE A 28 20.62 19.67 -27.53
N ILE A 29 21.89 19.90 -27.89
CA ILE A 29 22.30 20.82 -28.95
C ILE A 29 22.99 19.96 -30.01
N ILE A 30 22.41 19.91 -31.21
CA ILE A 30 22.97 19.18 -32.33
C ILE A 30 23.48 20.19 -33.35
N VAL A 31 24.76 20.10 -33.70
CA VAL A 31 25.42 20.97 -34.66
C VAL A 31 25.52 20.24 -36.00
N SER A 32 24.79 20.73 -37.00
CA SER A 32 24.87 20.25 -38.37
C SER A 32 25.88 21.07 -39.17
N LEU A 33 27.00 20.43 -39.53
CA LEU A 33 28.01 21.00 -40.42
C LEU A 33 27.68 20.79 -41.91
N TRP A 34 26.56 20.15 -42.22
CA TRP A 34 26.18 19.85 -43.60
C TRP A 34 25.49 21.04 -44.27
N ASN A 35 25.93 21.36 -45.49
CA ASN A 35 25.40 22.45 -46.30
C ASN A 35 24.62 21.90 -47.50
N PRO A 36 23.32 21.63 -47.35
CA PRO A 36 22.53 21.10 -48.43
C PRO A 36 22.33 22.14 -49.55
N THR A 37 22.41 21.69 -50.79
CA THR A 37 22.32 22.54 -52.00
C THR A 37 20.95 23.17 -52.25
N PRO A 38 19.78 22.56 -51.91
CA PRO A 38 18.49 23.23 -52.06
C PRO A 38 18.24 24.26 -50.95
N ALA A 39 17.52 25.34 -51.25
CA ALA A 39 17.14 26.37 -50.27
C ALA A 39 16.41 25.80 -49.03
N ASN A 40 15.58 24.77 -49.22
CA ASN A 40 14.85 24.10 -48.15
C ASN A 40 15.62 22.91 -47.51
N GLY A 41 16.83 22.64 -47.99
CA GLY A 41 17.59 21.46 -47.57
C GLY A 41 17.92 21.45 -46.08
N GLN A 42 18.19 22.62 -45.48
CA GLN A 42 18.49 22.75 -44.05
C GLN A 42 17.26 22.45 -43.19
N HIS A 43 16.09 22.94 -43.61
CA HIS A 43 14.82 22.66 -42.95
C HIS A 43 14.47 21.16 -43.02
N LEU A 44 14.66 20.52 -44.17
CA LEU A 44 14.45 19.06 -44.33
C LEU A 44 15.42 18.25 -43.47
N LEU A 45 16.69 18.63 -43.42
CA LEU A 45 17.67 17.97 -42.54
C LEU A 45 17.29 18.13 -41.07
N ALA A 46 16.92 19.34 -40.64
CA ALA A 46 16.50 19.58 -39.27
C ALA A 46 15.28 18.70 -38.93
N LYS A 47 14.31 18.59 -39.84
CA LYS A 47 13.16 17.68 -39.70
C LYS A 47 13.57 16.22 -39.57
N SER A 48 14.50 15.73 -40.39
CA SER A 48 14.97 14.34 -40.30
C SER A 48 15.68 14.06 -38.96
N ILE A 49 16.57 14.95 -38.51
CA ILE A 49 17.30 14.78 -37.25
C ILE A 49 16.34 14.84 -36.05
N LEU A 50 15.40 15.78 -36.04
CA LEU A 50 14.42 15.87 -34.96
C LEU A 50 13.51 14.64 -34.92
N ASN A 51 13.14 14.07 -36.08
CA ASN A 51 12.37 12.82 -36.12
C ASN A 51 13.14 11.64 -35.52
N ILE A 52 14.45 11.55 -35.79
CA ILE A 52 15.32 10.55 -35.13
C ILE A 52 15.35 10.82 -33.62
N ALA A 53 15.61 12.05 -33.18
CA ALA A 53 15.61 12.36 -31.76
C ALA A 53 14.29 12.01 -31.07
N TRP A 54 13.16 12.26 -31.75
CA TRP A 54 11.83 11.94 -31.25
C TRP A 54 11.55 10.43 -31.16
N SER A 55 12.02 9.62 -32.12
CA SER A 55 11.88 8.17 -32.06
C SER A 55 12.67 7.56 -30.89
N PHE A 56 13.67 8.28 -30.38
CA PHE A 56 14.37 7.95 -29.15
C PHE A 56 13.78 8.65 -27.91
N HIS A 57 12.60 9.26 -27.97
CA HIS A 57 11.93 10.00 -26.88
C HIS A 57 12.66 11.26 -26.38
N VAL A 58 13.54 11.85 -27.21
CA VAL A 58 14.26 13.08 -26.86
C VAL A 58 13.45 14.29 -27.32
N LYS A 59 12.81 14.98 -26.36
CA LYS A 59 11.96 16.15 -26.64
C LYS A 59 12.72 17.48 -26.73
N ASN A 60 13.70 17.69 -25.87
CA ASN A 60 14.38 18.98 -25.71
C ASN A 60 15.63 19.07 -26.58
N VAL A 61 15.41 19.22 -27.90
CA VAL A 61 16.48 19.33 -28.89
C VAL A 61 16.41 20.65 -29.63
N ILE A 62 17.57 21.28 -29.81
CA ILE A 62 17.79 22.32 -30.81
C ILE A 62 18.84 21.87 -31.82
N ILE A 63 18.67 22.31 -33.07
CA ILE A 63 19.62 22.05 -34.15
C ILE A 63 20.20 23.37 -34.62
N LEU A 64 21.53 23.47 -34.57
CA LEU A 64 22.30 24.58 -35.13
C LEU A 64 22.70 24.19 -36.55
N SER A 65 22.19 24.94 -37.53
CA SER A 65 22.47 24.72 -38.95
C SER A 65 23.28 25.87 -39.52
N PHE A 66 24.40 25.53 -40.15
CA PHE A 66 25.31 26.47 -40.79
C PHE A 66 25.06 26.50 -42.29
N LYS A 67 24.96 27.69 -42.88
CA LYS A 67 25.02 27.87 -44.33
C LYS A 67 26.44 28.30 -44.69
N PHE A 68 27.10 27.56 -45.58
CA PHE A 68 28.37 28.01 -46.12
C PHE A 68 28.10 28.67 -47.48
N THR A 69 28.42 29.95 -47.62
CA THR A 69 28.45 30.62 -48.92
C THR A 69 29.71 30.22 -49.67
N LYS A 70 29.63 30.07 -51.00
CA LYS A 70 30.79 29.73 -51.84
C LYS A 70 31.94 30.75 -51.70
N ASN A 71 31.60 32.00 -51.35
CA ASN A 71 32.55 33.00 -50.93
C ASN A 71 32.64 32.96 -49.39
N PHE A 72 33.78 32.53 -48.86
CA PHE A 72 34.11 32.48 -47.43
C PHE A 72 34.14 33.87 -46.74
N SER A 73 33.82 34.94 -47.47
CA SER A 73 34.00 36.33 -47.06
C SER A 73 32.83 36.92 -46.27
N ALA A 74 31.67 36.27 -46.23
CA ALA A 74 30.50 36.76 -45.48
C ALA A 74 30.01 35.67 -44.52
N PRO A 75 30.00 35.94 -43.20
CA PRO A 75 29.58 34.94 -42.24
C PRO A 75 28.05 34.80 -42.30
N SER A 76 27.58 33.60 -42.62
CA SER A 76 26.13 33.35 -42.74
C SER A 76 25.48 33.19 -41.37
N PRO A 77 24.22 33.63 -41.20
CA PRO A 77 23.50 33.44 -39.94
C PRO A 77 23.33 31.96 -39.62
N ILE A 78 23.46 31.60 -38.34
CA ILE A 78 23.20 30.24 -37.88
C ILE A 78 21.72 30.14 -37.55
N HIS A 79 21.02 29.23 -38.22
CA HIS A 79 19.61 28.97 -37.97
C HIS A 79 19.45 27.97 -36.84
N ILE A 80 18.59 28.28 -35.86
CA ILE A 80 18.34 27.44 -34.69
C ILE A 80 16.95 26.83 -34.81
N TYR A 81 16.90 25.54 -35.09
CA TYR A 81 15.66 24.80 -35.28
C TYR A 81 15.22 24.06 -34.01
N THR A 82 13.91 24.04 -33.75
CA THR A 82 13.27 23.16 -32.78
C THR A 82 11.90 22.72 -33.29
N TRP A 83 11.18 21.94 -32.49
CA TRP A 83 9.84 21.49 -32.80
C TRP A 83 8.96 21.45 -31.54
N PHE A 84 7.64 21.45 -31.73
CA PHE A 84 6.66 21.37 -30.65
C PHE A 84 5.76 20.15 -30.84
N PRO A 85 5.72 19.22 -29.87
CA PRO A 85 4.87 18.05 -29.95
C PRO A 85 3.38 18.43 -29.99
N TYR A 86 2.57 17.61 -30.66
CA TYR A 86 1.10 17.73 -30.78
C TYR A 86 0.53 19.08 -31.27
N LYS A 87 1.35 19.98 -31.82
CA LYS A 87 0.85 21.23 -32.43
C LYS A 87 -0.03 20.98 -33.66
N ASN A 88 0.29 19.93 -34.42
CA ASN A 88 -0.52 19.50 -35.57
C ASN A 88 -1.40 18.31 -35.19
N LYS A 89 -2.73 18.53 -35.21
CA LYS A 89 -3.76 17.55 -34.82
C LYS A 89 -3.77 16.29 -35.69
N ILE A 90 -3.27 16.35 -36.92
CA ILE A 90 -3.40 15.28 -37.92
C ILE A 90 -2.48 14.10 -37.60
N SER A 91 -1.33 14.35 -37.00
CA SER A 91 -0.26 13.33 -36.90
C SER A 91 -0.17 12.64 -35.55
N CYS A 92 -0.91 13.12 -34.53
CA CYS A 92 -0.82 12.63 -33.14
C CYS A 92 0.61 12.37 -32.65
N ASN A 93 1.55 13.16 -33.15
CA ASN A 93 2.96 13.08 -32.85
C ASN A 93 3.65 11.76 -33.24
N ILE A 94 3.12 11.03 -34.22
CA ILE A 94 3.78 9.85 -34.81
C ILE A 94 5.06 10.28 -35.52
N ASN A 95 4.99 11.37 -36.29
CA ASN A 95 6.12 12.00 -36.95
C ASN A 95 6.05 13.52 -36.76
N ILE A 96 7.20 14.17 -36.66
CA ILE A 96 7.30 15.62 -36.63
C ILE A 96 6.90 16.15 -38.01
N ALA A 97 5.71 16.75 -38.07
CA ALA A 97 5.15 17.29 -39.29
C ALA A 97 5.89 18.57 -39.75
N ASP A 98 6.30 19.40 -38.80
CA ASP A 98 6.88 20.73 -39.06
C ASP A 98 7.93 21.11 -38.01
N VAL A 99 8.90 21.91 -38.43
CA VAL A 99 10.04 22.38 -37.63
C VAL A 99 10.04 23.90 -37.61
N LYS A 100 10.21 24.48 -36.43
CA LYS A 100 10.20 25.93 -36.22
C LYS A 100 11.62 26.47 -36.01
N ILE A 101 11.93 27.61 -36.60
CA ILE A 101 13.12 28.40 -36.23
C ILE A 101 12.82 29.17 -34.94
N VAL A 102 13.64 28.97 -33.92
CA VAL A 102 13.51 29.63 -32.61
C VAL A 102 14.15 31.00 -32.64
N ASP A 103 15.38 31.06 -33.15
CA ASP A 103 16.16 32.28 -33.29
C ASP A 103 17.20 32.08 -34.40
N ASN A 104 17.84 33.18 -34.79
CA ASN A 104 19.00 33.17 -35.66
C ASN A 104 20.16 33.85 -34.94
N TRP A 105 21.34 33.24 -35.01
CA TRP A 105 22.56 33.86 -34.52
C TRP A 105 23.21 34.66 -35.64
N ASN A 106 23.46 35.95 -35.38
CA ASN A 106 24.22 36.80 -36.28
C ASN A 106 25.71 36.73 -35.91
N PRO A 107 26.57 36.20 -36.80
CA PRO A 107 28.00 36.09 -36.55
C PRO A 107 28.73 37.44 -36.52
N ASP A 108 28.26 38.46 -37.23
CA ASP A 108 28.89 39.80 -37.28
C ASP A 108 28.71 40.54 -35.96
N THR A 109 27.47 40.57 -35.46
CA THR A 109 27.14 41.25 -34.20
C THR A 109 27.35 40.37 -32.97
N LYS A 110 27.62 39.07 -33.15
CA LYS A 110 27.75 38.05 -32.10
C LYS A 110 26.56 38.04 -31.15
N GLN A 111 25.36 38.16 -31.69
CA GLN A 111 24.12 38.23 -30.92
C GLN A 111 23.02 37.39 -31.57
N PHE A 112 22.09 36.92 -30.74
CA PHE A 112 20.83 36.37 -31.21
C PHE A 112 19.95 37.52 -31.73
N LEU A 113 19.31 37.33 -32.88
CA LEU A 113 18.48 38.37 -33.49
C LEU A 113 17.26 38.71 -32.64
N CYS A 114 16.64 37.71 -32.00
CA CYS A 114 15.44 37.91 -31.19
C CYS A 114 15.69 37.77 -29.68
N GLY A 115 16.83 37.22 -29.26
CA GLY A 115 17.11 36.92 -27.85
C GLY A 115 16.12 35.91 -27.26
N ALA A 116 15.56 35.03 -28.10
CA ALA A 116 14.52 34.11 -27.69
C ALA A 116 15.08 33.00 -26.79
N ASN A 117 14.22 32.47 -25.90
CA ASN A 117 14.57 31.26 -25.15
C ASN A 117 14.76 30.08 -26.12
N LEU A 118 15.99 29.58 -26.24
CA LEU A 118 16.36 28.48 -27.14
C LEU A 118 15.67 27.16 -26.78
N PHE A 119 15.33 26.97 -25.49
CA PHE A 119 14.62 25.79 -24.99
C PHE A 119 13.30 26.22 -24.34
N PRO A 120 12.30 26.62 -25.16
CA PRO A 120 10.99 26.97 -24.63
C PRO A 120 10.32 25.74 -24.00
N SER A 121 9.49 25.94 -22.98
CA SER A 121 8.74 24.84 -22.37
C SER A 121 7.88 24.14 -23.42
N LYS A 122 7.98 22.81 -23.48
CA LYS A 122 7.19 21.95 -24.37
C LYS A 122 6.04 21.28 -23.63
N GLU A 123 5.52 21.93 -22.59
CA GLU A 123 4.36 21.45 -21.85
C GLU A 123 3.12 21.36 -22.75
N LEU A 124 2.44 20.22 -22.66
CA LEU A 124 1.30 19.89 -23.50
C LEU A 124 0.01 20.08 -22.70
N ASN A 125 -0.73 21.14 -23.04
CA ASN A 125 -2.01 21.41 -22.41
C ASN A 125 -3.19 20.76 -23.15
N ASN A 126 -3.02 20.40 -24.43
CA ASN A 126 -4.06 19.86 -25.28
C ASN A 126 -3.47 18.87 -26.30
N PHE A 127 -3.98 17.65 -26.33
CA PHE A 127 -3.55 16.58 -27.24
C PHE A 127 -4.46 16.41 -28.47
N GLY A 128 -5.42 17.32 -28.68
CA GLY A 128 -6.19 17.41 -29.92
C GLY A 128 -7.09 16.20 -30.22
N GLY A 129 -7.44 15.41 -29.22
CA GLY A 129 -8.29 14.22 -29.36
C GLY A 129 -7.57 12.94 -29.79
N CYS A 130 -6.23 12.92 -29.71
CA CYS A 130 -5.41 11.76 -30.06
C CYS A 130 -5.72 10.54 -29.19
N ASN A 131 -5.60 9.35 -29.76
CA ASN A 131 -5.79 8.09 -29.04
C ASN A 131 -4.50 7.68 -28.34
N PHE A 132 -4.56 7.46 -27.03
CA PHE A 132 -3.46 6.90 -26.23
C PHE A 132 -3.79 5.48 -25.83
N SER A 133 -2.88 4.57 -26.15
CA SER A 133 -2.97 3.16 -25.82
C SER A 133 -2.43 2.91 -24.41
N ILE A 134 -3.24 2.27 -23.57
CA ILE A 134 -2.92 2.07 -22.15
C ILE A 134 -2.86 0.59 -21.83
N LEU A 135 -1.74 0.19 -21.25
CA LEU A 135 -1.55 -1.14 -20.68
C LEU A 135 -1.96 -1.12 -19.20
N LEU A 136 -2.99 -1.89 -18.86
CA LEU A 136 -3.39 -2.10 -17.47
C LEU A 136 -3.20 -3.58 -17.10
N ALA A 137 -2.52 -3.83 -15.99
CA ALA A 137 -2.47 -5.15 -15.37
C ALA A 137 -3.67 -5.32 -14.43
N GLU A 138 -4.33 -6.48 -14.47
CA GLU A 138 -5.45 -6.79 -13.57
C GLU A 138 -4.97 -6.81 -12.11
N THR A 139 -5.21 -5.71 -11.40
CA THR A 139 -4.68 -5.44 -10.06
C THR A 139 -5.73 -4.68 -9.24
N PRO A 140 -6.68 -5.38 -8.60
CA PRO A 140 -7.67 -4.72 -7.76
C PRO A 140 -7.02 -3.96 -6.58
N PRO A 141 -7.48 -2.75 -6.21
CA PRO A 141 -8.61 -2.00 -6.79
C PRO A 141 -8.20 -1.03 -7.93
N TYR A 142 -6.96 -1.08 -8.39
CA TYR A 142 -6.39 -0.17 -9.40
C TYR A 142 -6.94 -0.40 -10.81
N ALA A 143 -7.00 -1.66 -11.23
CA ALA A 143 -7.63 -2.08 -12.48
C ALA A 143 -8.33 -3.43 -12.30
N ILE A 144 -9.62 -3.46 -12.66
CA ILE A 144 -10.53 -4.58 -12.51
C ILE A 144 -11.23 -4.76 -13.85
N SER A 145 -11.15 -5.96 -14.41
CA SER A 145 -11.92 -6.33 -15.59
C SER A 145 -13.29 -6.83 -15.16
N THR A 146 -14.37 -6.25 -15.70
CA THR A 146 -15.72 -6.78 -15.48
C THR A 146 -16.01 -7.96 -16.40
N LYS A 147 -16.99 -8.79 -16.04
CA LYS A 147 -17.47 -9.90 -16.89
C LYS A 147 -17.91 -9.46 -18.29
N THR A 148 -18.24 -8.17 -18.47
CA THR A 148 -18.62 -7.55 -19.74
C THR A 148 -17.43 -7.06 -20.58
N GLY A 149 -16.18 -7.29 -20.11
CA GLY A 149 -14.96 -6.83 -20.77
C GLY A 149 -14.66 -5.34 -20.57
N LYS A 150 -15.41 -4.65 -19.70
CA LYS A 150 -15.16 -3.25 -19.35
C LYS A 150 -14.13 -3.20 -18.23
N VAL A 151 -13.11 -2.36 -18.37
CA VAL A 151 -12.13 -2.13 -17.30
C VAL A 151 -12.62 -0.99 -16.41
N SER A 152 -12.48 -1.15 -15.11
CA SER A 152 -12.81 -0.15 -14.08
C SER A 152 -11.73 -0.15 -13.00
N GLY A 153 -11.63 0.92 -12.21
CA GLY A 153 -10.68 0.99 -11.09
C GLY A 153 -10.09 2.38 -10.92
N LEU A 154 -9.18 2.51 -9.94
CA LEU A 154 -8.53 3.77 -9.64
C LEU A 154 -7.75 4.33 -10.84
N ASP A 155 -6.96 3.48 -11.51
CA ASP A 155 -6.10 3.90 -12.62
C ASP A 155 -6.92 4.32 -13.84
N VAL A 156 -8.00 3.57 -14.12
CA VAL A 156 -8.95 3.90 -15.18
C VAL A 156 -9.52 5.30 -14.97
N ASN A 157 -10.04 5.57 -13.77
CA ASN A 157 -10.65 6.86 -13.44
C ASN A 157 -9.65 8.01 -13.50
N ILE A 158 -8.43 7.81 -12.98
CA ILE A 158 -7.37 8.82 -13.02
C ILE A 158 -7.03 9.16 -14.46
N ILE A 159 -6.78 8.15 -15.30
CA ILE A 159 -6.31 8.38 -16.66
C ILE A 159 -7.42 8.93 -17.56
N GLU A 160 -8.67 8.48 -17.40
CA GLU A 160 -9.82 9.08 -18.10
C GLU A 160 -10.01 10.55 -17.71
N THR A 161 -9.87 10.87 -16.42
CA THR A 161 -9.95 12.27 -15.94
C THR A 161 -8.86 13.13 -16.57
N ILE A 162 -7.62 12.64 -16.62
CA ILE A 162 -6.50 13.33 -17.27
C ILE A 162 -6.77 13.47 -18.79
N GLY A 163 -7.31 12.43 -19.41
CA GLY A 163 -7.75 12.43 -20.82
C GLY A 163 -8.76 13.53 -21.11
N ASN A 164 -9.75 13.69 -20.25
CA ASN A 164 -10.77 14.73 -20.36
C ASN A 164 -10.18 16.14 -20.17
N ILE A 165 -9.30 16.32 -19.18
CA ILE A 165 -8.67 17.63 -18.90
C ILE A 165 -7.71 18.04 -20.02
N ARG A 166 -6.96 17.09 -20.60
CA ARG A 166 -5.93 17.34 -21.61
C ARG A 166 -6.39 17.03 -23.04
N ASN A 167 -7.66 16.70 -23.24
CA ASN A 167 -8.27 16.42 -24.53
C ASN A 167 -7.53 15.33 -25.33
N PHE A 168 -7.39 14.13 -24.75
CA PHE A 168 -7.03 12.90 -25.46
C PHE A 168 -8.00 11.77 -25.14
N LYS A 169 -8.10 10.80 -26.05
CA LYS A 169 -8.96 9.63 -25.89
C LYS A 169 -8.13 8.47 -25.37
N VAL A 170 -8.68 7.76 -24.39
CA VAL A 170 -8.06 6.60 -23.77
C VAL A 170 -8.53 5.32 -24.45
N VAL A 171 -7.60 4.45 -24.82
CA VAL A 171 -7.88 3.12 -25.36
C VAL A 171 -7.19 2.09 -24.47
N PHE A 172 -7.96 1.45 -23.60
CA PHE A 172 -7.47 0.38 -22.74
C PHE A 172 -7.22 -0.89 -23.56
N ARG A 173 -6.03 -1.48 -23.39
CA ARG A 173 -5.67 -2.76 -23.99
C ARG A 173 -5.47 -3.78 -22.88
N ASP A 174 -6.15 -4.91 -23.00
CA ASP A 174 -6.05 -6.00 -22.04
C ASP A 174 -4.79 -6.84 -22.32
N THR A 175 -4.00 -7.07 -21.27
CA THR A 175 -2.88 -8.04 -21.22
C THR A 175 -3.28 -9.46 -21.60
N SER A 176 -4.56 -9.84 -21.47
CA SER A 176 -5.05 -11.18 -21.82
C SER A 176 -5.09 -11.43 -23.34
N SER A 177 -5.11 -10.37 -24.14
CA SER A 177 -5.09 -10.47 -25.59
C SER A 177 -3.67 -10.78 -26.07
N LYS A 178 -3.41 -12.06 -26.41
CA LYS A 178 -2.13 -12.56 -26.99
C LYS A 178 -1.77 -11.95 -28.36
N GLN A 179 -2.50 -10.93 -28.81
CA GLN A 179 -2.33 -10.25 -30.10
C GLN A 179 -2.31 -8.74 -29.90
N VAL A 180 -1.25 -8.20 -29.33
CA VAL A 180 -1.02 -6.76 -29.39
C VAL A 180 0.46 -6.50 -29.62
N SER A 181 0.77 -5.86 -30.74
CA SER A 181 2.06 -5.25 -31.00
C SER A 181 2.48 -4.37 -29.81
N ASN A 182 3.71 -4.55 -29.33
CA ASN A 182 4.35 -3.98 -28.13
C ASN A 182 4.42 -2.43 -28.03
N VAL A 183 3.43 -1.70 -28.54
CA VAL A 183 3.41 -0.24 -28.52
C VAL A 183 2.27 0.21 -27.62
N TYR A 184 2.63 0.50 -26.37
CA TYR A 184 1.76 1.14 -25.37
C TYR A 184 2.33 2.52 -25.06
N ASP A 185 1.46 3.52 -24.93
CA ASP A 185 1.87 4.89 -24.61
C ASP A 185 1.97 5.12 -23.09
N ILE A 186 1.08 4.47 -22.33
CA ILE A 186 1.01 4.57 -20.87
C ILE A 186 0.89 3.16 -20.29
N ILE A 187 1.64 2.90 -19.24
CA ILE A 187 1.45 1.73 -18.38
C ILE A 187 0.79 2.23 -17.10
N GLY A 188 -0.26 1.54 -16.64
CA GLY A 188 -0.91 1.82 -15.36
C GLY A 188 -0.01 1.51 -14.16
N SER A 189 -0.63 1.29 -13.00
CA SER A 189 0.07 0.99 -11.75
C SER A 189 1.10 -0.13 -11.94
N SER A 190 2.34 0.18 -11.59
CA SER A 190 3.43 -0.78 -11.54
C SER A 190 4.36 -0.43 -10.38
N TRP A 191 4.98 -1.45 -9.81
CA TRP A 191 5.97 -1.28 -8.75
C TRP A 191 7.21 -0.62 -9.34
N VAL A 192 7.58 0.54 -8.78
CA VAL A 192 8.79 1.24 -9.18
C VAL A 192 9.99 0.35 -8.87
N SER A 193 10.68 -0.09 -9.92
CA SER A 193 11.90 -0.87 -9.84
C SER A 193 13.01 -0.18 -10.60
N ASN A 194 14.26 -0.39 -10.18
CA ASN A 194 15.44 0.17 -10.83
C ASN A 194 15.74 -0.48 -12.20
N VAL A 195 14.86 -1.34 -12.73
CA VAL A 195 15.16 -2.28 -13.82
C VAL A 195 14.56 -1.87 -15.18
N GLN A 196 13.87 -0.73 -15.29
CA GLN A 196 13.29 -0.30 -16.58
C GLN A 196 13.91 0.98 -17.14
N PHE A 197 14.75 0.81 -18.18
CA PHE A 197 15.36 1.91 -18.95
C PHE A 197 14.44 2.51 -20.04
N SER A 198 13.25 1.94 -20.25
CA SER A 198 12.40 2.31 -21.39
C SER A 198 11.19 3.18 -21.06
N PHE A 199 10.91 3.46 -19.79
CA PHE A 199 9.77 4.27 -19.36
C PHE A 199 10.20 5.37 -18.39
N GLU A 200 9.53 6.52 -18.44
CA GLU A 200 9.67 7.55 -17.42
C GLU A 200 8.60 7.34 -16.35
N TRP A 201 9.02 7.25 -15.09
CA TRP A 201 8.12 7.12 -13.96
C TRP A 201 7.51 8.49 -13.61
N ILE A 202 6.21 8.49 -13.36
CA ILE A 202 5.54 9.61 -12.71
C ILE A 202 5.87 9.57 -11.21
N TYR A 203 5.76 10.70 -10.51
CA TYR A 203 5.87 10.73 -9.06
C TYR A 203 4.88 9.72 -8.43
N PRO A 204 5.32 8.88 -7.47
CA PRO A 204 4.47 7.83 -6.91
C PRO A 204 3.25 8.44 -6.23
N TYR A 205 2.06 8.06 -6.71
CA TYR A 205 0.78 8.50 -6.14
C TYR A 205 0.24 7.52 -5.09
N VAL A 206 0.72 6.27 -5.08
CA VAL A 206 0.43 5.28 -4.04
C VAL A 206 1.73 4.83 -3.37
N LYS A 207 1.70 4.73 -2.04
CA LYS A 207 2.78 4.14 -1.24
C LYS A 207 2.23 2.96 -0.47
N GLU A 208 2.66 1.77 -0.85
CA GLU A 208 2.29 0.54 -0.16
C GLU A 208 3.42 0.07 0.78
N LYS A 209 3.03 -0.72 1.79
CA LYS A 209 3.96 -1.37 2.70
C LYS A 209 3.80 -2.88 2.57
N ILE A 210 4.92 -3.58 2.59
CA ILE A 210 4.91 -5.04 2.64
C ILE A 210 4.48 -5.45 4.06
N ILE A 211 3.34 -6.13 4.16
CA ILE A 211 2.79 -6.64 5.41
C ILE A 211 2.66 -8.15 5.37
N TRP A 212 2.77 -8.80 6.53
CA TRP A 212 2.43 -10.21 6.70
C TRP A 212 0.96 -10.32 7.07
N VAL A 213 0.20 -11.08 6.28
CA VAL A 213 -1.17 -11.44 6.62
C VAL A 213 -1.13 -12.81 7.30
N VAL A 214 -1.56 -12.86 8.55
CA VAL A 214 -1.58 -14.08 9.37
C VAL A 214 -3.03 -14.49 9.66
N PRO A 215 -3.31 -15.79 9.82
CA PRO A 215 -4.64 -16.23 10.24
C PRO A 215 -5.00 -15.66 11.61
N ALA A 216 -6.29 -15.46 11.85
CA ALA A 216 -6.80 -15.11 13.17
C ALA A 216 -6.44 -16.20 14.19
N GLY A 217 -6.28 -15.82 15.46
CA GLY A 217 -5.97 -16.78 16.52
C GLY A 217 -7.09 -17.80 16.71
N ASN A 218 -6.72 -19.01 17.11
CA ASN A 218 -7.69 -20.06 17.39
C ASN A 218 -8.67 -19.63 18.49
N PRO A 219 -9.94 -20.08 18.43
CA PRO A 219 -10.86 -19.85 19.51
C PRO A 219 -10.34 -20.50 20.79
N TYR A 220 -10.62 -19.88 21.95
CA TYR A 220 -10.24 -20.50 23.21
C TYR A 220 -11.00 -21.81 23.44
N PRO A 221 -10.33 -22.85 23.96
CA PRO A 221 -11.01 -24.11 24.26
C PRO A 221 -12.00 -23.93 25.42
N SER A 222 -13.13 -24.64 25.36
CA SER A 222 -14.27 -24.43 26.27
C SER A 222 -13.94 -24.58 27.75
N TRP A 223 -13.00 -25.47 28.11
CA TRP A 223 -12.57 -25.63 29.51
C TRP A 223 -11.86 -24.39 30.04
N MET A 224 -11.11 -23.69 29.18
CA MET A 224 -10.34 -22.52 29.58
C MET A 224 -11.26 -21.32 29.82
N SER A 225 -12.45 -21.30 29.19
CA SER A 225 -13.50 -20.33 29.47
C SER A 225 -13.98 -20.37 30.93
N LEU A 226 -13.95 -21.53 31.62
CA LEU A 226 -14.36 -21.64 33.03
C LEU A 226 -13.42 -20.91 33.98
N ILE A 227 -12.11 -20.86 33.66
CA ILE A 227 -11.10 -20.28 34.54
C ILE A 227 -10.80 -18.83 34.15
N ARG A 228 -10.91 -18.49 32.85
CA ARG A 228 -10.55 -17.17 32.31
C ARG A 228 -11.56 -16.07 32.64
N ILE A 229 -12.74 -16.40 33.17
CA ILE A 229 -13.79 -15.44 33.51
C ILE A 229 -13.29 -14.37 34.49
N PHE A 230 -12.60 -14.80 35.54
CA PHE A 230 -11.97 -13.89 36.47
C PHE A 230 -10.47 -13.82 36.18
N ASN A 231 -9.94 -12.60 36.28
CA ASN A 231 -8.51 -12.40 36.25
C ASN A 231 -7.87 -13.13 37.45
N MET A 232 -6.62 -13.54 37.33
CA MET A 232 -5.89 -14.24 38.39
C MET A 232 -5.95 -13.49 39.72
N THR A 233 -5.86 -12.15 39.68
CA THR A 233 -6.03 -11.28 40.86
C THR A 233 -7.38 -11.44 41.55
N LEU A 234 -8.48 -11.52 40.79
CA LEU A 234 -9.82 -11.71 41.35
C LEU A 234 -9.98 -13.11 41.95
N TRP A 235 -9.44 -14.14 41.31
CA TRP A 235 -9.42 -15.50 41.88
C TRP A 235 -8.70 -15.56 43.21
N VAL A 236 -7.53 -14.92 43.30
CA VAL A 236 -6.79 -14.83 44.57
C VAL A 236 -7.62 -14.07 45.60
N LEU A 237 -8.23 -12.94 45.25
CA LEU A 237 -9.07 -12.17 46.17
C LEU A 237 -10.25 -12.98 46.71
N VAL A 238 -10.98 -13.70 45.85
CA VAL A 238 -12.10 -14.58 46.26
C VAL A 238 -11.59 -15.75 47.14
N GLY A 239 -10.44 -16.33 46.81
CA GLY A 239 -9.82 -17.37 47.65
C GLY A 239 -9.42 -16.84 49.03
N THR A 240 -8.85 -15.64 49.09
CA THR A 240 -8.47 -15.00 50.37
C THR A 240 -9.69 -14.59 51.19
N SER A 241 -10.76 -14.07 50.57
CA SER A 241 -12.00 -13.74 51.29
C SER A 241 -12.67 -14.98 51.86
N PHE A 242 -12.64 -16.11 51.14
CA PHE A 242 -13.12 -17.40 51.64
C PHE A 242 -12.40 -17.84 52.91
N ILE A 243 -11.07 -17.74 52.95
CA ILE A 243 -10.26 -18.10 54.13
C ILE A 243 -10.60 -17.17 55.30
N LEU A 244 -10.65 -15.85 55.06
CA LEU A 244 -10.98 -14.87 56.10
C LEU A 244 -12.37 -15.09 56.70
N VAL A 245 -13.39 -15.30 55.86
CA VAL A 245 -14.76 -15.59 56.31
C VAL A 245 -14.82 -16.89 57.12
N SER A 246 -14.06 -17.91 56.71
CA SER A 246 -14.00 -19.18 57.44
C SER A 246 -13.36 -19.04 58.81
N LEU A 247 -12.28 -18.24 58.91
CA LEU A 247 -11.62 -17.93 60.16
C LEU A 247 -12.51 -17.09 61.09
N THR A 248 -13.20 -16.06 60.57
CA THR A 248 -14.08 -15.22 61.40
C THR A 248 -15.27 -16.02 61.92
N PHE A 249 -15.88 -16.91 61.12
CA PHE A 249 -16.92 -17.82 61.60
C PHE A 249 -16.41 -18.77 62.68
N TRP A 250 -15.22 -19.34 62.50
CA TRP A 250 -14.61 -20.21 63.50
C TRP A 250 -14.34 -19.47 64.82
N VAL A 251 -13.79 -18.25 64.77
CA VAL A 251 -13.51 -17.43 65.96
C VAL A 251 -14.80 -17.00 66.66
N LEU A 252 -15.77 -16.43 65.93
CA LEU A 252 -17.06 -16.00 66.49
C LEU A 252 -17.78 -17.14 67.19
N ARG A 253 -17.76 -18.33 66.58
CA ARG A 253 -18.38 -19.52 67.16
C ARG A 253 -17.60 -20.05 68.36
N THR A 254 -16.27 -20.04 68.31
CA THR A 254 -15.44 -20.48 69.44
C THR A 254 -15.65 -19.57 70.66
N ILE A 255 -15.80 -18.26 70.45
CA ILE A 255 -16.11 -17.30 71.52
C ILE A 255 -17.54 -17.54 72.05
N SER A 256 -18.54 -17.64 71.18
CA SER A 256 -19.93 -17.95 71.54
C SER A 256 -20.04 -19.25 72.36
N ASP A 257 -19.40 -20.32 71.88
CA ASP A 257 -19.38 -21.62 72.58
C ASP A 257 -18.65 -21.48 73.92
N SER A 258 -17.53 -20.75 74.01
CA SER A 258 -16.82 -20.52 75.29
C SER A 258 -17.64 -19.73 76.33
N ILE A 259 -18.53 -18.86 75.88
CA ILE A 259 -19.44 -18.08 76.75
C ILE A 259 -20.63 -18.93 77.19
N ARG A 260 -21.09 -19.86 76.33
CA ARG A 260 -22.25 -20.73 76.58
C ARG A 260 -21.90 -21.98 77.41
N ILE A 261 -20.65 -22.46 77.34
CA ILE A 261 -20.15 -23.62 78.09
C ILE A 261 -19.78 -23.20 79.53
N LYS A 262 -20.80 -23.00 80.37
CA LYS A 262 -20.71 -23.26 81.83
C LYS A 262 -21.32 -24.61 82.21
N ASP A 263 -22.10 -25.24 81.34
CA ASP A 263 -22.71 -26.56 81.56
C ASP A 263 -22.51 -27.48 80.33
N GLU A 264 -21.77 -28.56 80.56
CA GLU A 264 -21.53 -29.80 79.77
C GLU A 264 -21.01 -29.82 78.30
N LYS A 265 -20.05 -30.76 78.14
CA LYS A 265 -19.41 -31.39 76.95
C LYS A 265 -18.87 -30.47 75.84
N HIS A 266 -17.55 -30.28 75.89
CA HIS A 266 -16.71 -29.81 74.79
C HIS A 266 -16.92 -30.60 73.49
N VAL A 267 -17.70 -30.07 72.56
CA VAL A 267 -17.64 -30.45 71.15
C VAL A 267 -16.45 -29.71 70.55
N ARG A 268 -15.37 -30.42 70.22
CA ARG A 268 -14.16 -29.84 69.62
C ARG A 268 -14.49 -29.19 68.27
N THR A 269 -14.44 -27.86 68.22
CA THR A 269 -14.67 -27.02 67.05
C THR A 269 -13.45 -27.01 66.13
N ASN A 270 -13.37 -27.99 65.21
CA ASN A 270 -12.32 -28.01 64.19
C ASN A 270 -12.53 -26.92 63.13
N CYS A 271 -11.47 -26.17 62.81
CA CYS A 271 -11.48 -25.13 61.76
C CYS A 271 -11.95 -25.66 60.38
N LEU A 272 -11.57 -26.89 60.04
CA LEU A 272 -11.95 -27.53 58.77
C LEU A 272 -13.46 -27.69 58.62
N ARG A 273 -14.19 -27.95 59.72
CA ARG A 273 -15.65 -28.06 59.68
C ARG A 273 -16.30 -26.75 59.25
N PHE A 274 -15.81 -25.63 59.76
CA PHE A 274 -16.29 -24.31 59.37
C PHE A 274 -15.91 -23.94 57.94
N GLY A 275 -14.75 -24.37 57.46
CA GLY A 275 -14.38 -24.27 56.05
C GLY A 275 -15.34 -25.02 55.11
N PHE A 276 -15.81 -26.21 55.50
CA PHE A 276 -16.82 -26.93 54.70
C PHE A 276 -18.20 -26.27 54.75
N GLU A 277 -18.61 -25.73 55.90
CA GLU A 277 -19.88 -24.99 56.00
C GLU A 277 -19.84 -23.68 55.20
N THR A 278 -18.70 -22.97 55.18
CA THR A 278 -18.55 -21.77 54.36
C THR A 278 -18.50 -22.12 52.88
N LEU A 279 -17.88 -23.24 52.51
CA LEU A 279 -17.87 -23.71 51.12
C LEU A 279 -19.30 -23.96 50.61
N ARG A 280 -20.19 -24.49 51.45
CA ARG A 280 -21.61 -24.67 51.10
C ARG A 280 -22.29 -23.36 50.73
N PHE A 281 -22.00 -22.27 51.44
CA PHE A 281 -22.54 -20.95 51.11
C PHE A 281 -22.02 -20.42 49.77
N TYR A 282 -20.72 -20.62 49.46
CA TYR A 282 -20.15 -20.24 48.17
C TYR A 282 -20.72 -21.07 47.01
N LEU A 283 -21.02 -22.35 47.25
CA LEU A 283 -21.67 -23.22 46.27
C LEU A 283 -23.18 -22.95 46.13
N GLY A 284 -23.75 -22.01 46.90
CA GLY A 284 -25.18 -21.70 46.87
C GLY A 284 -26.08 -22.78 47.47
N THR A 285 -25.50 -23.69 48.26
CA THR A 285 -26.25 -24.74 48.98
C THR A 285 -26.65 -24.26 50.37
N SER A 286 -27.84 -24.66 50.84
CA SER A 286 -28.33 -24.27 52.16
C SER A 286 -27.56 -25.01 53.27
N ALA A 287 -27.08 -24.26 54.26
CA ALA A 287 -26.56 -24.83 55.50
C ALA A 287 -27.58 -24.62 56.62
N LEU A 288 -27.95 -25.70 57.33
CA LEU A 288 -28.78 -25.63 58.53
C LEU A 288 -27.95 -25.13 59.72
N LEU A 289 -27.62 -23.84 59.71
CA LEU A 289 -27.04 -23.16 60.86
C LEU A 289 -28.16 -22.49 61.64
N LYS A 290 -28.72 -23.22 62.61
CA LYS A 290 -29.63 -22.64 63.61
C LYS A 290 -28.77 -21.92 64.65
N THR A 291 -28.61 -20.60 64.50
CA THR A 291 -27.87 -19.75 65.44
C THR A 291 -28.81 -18.77 66.11
N GLU A 292 -28.88 -18.82 67.44
CA GLU A 292 -29.75 -17.97 68.26
C GLU A 292 -29.14 -16.57 68.51
N GLU A 293 -27.90 -16.35 68.09
CA GLU A 293 -27.18 -15.10 68.31
C GLU A 293 -27.35 -14.09 67.17
N ARG A 294 -27.72 -12.85 67.53
CA ARG A 294 -27.93 -11.75 66.57
C ARG A 294 -26.66 -11.41 65.77
N LEU A 295 -25.49 -11.43 66.40
CA LEU A 295 -24.21 -11.04 65.75
C LEU A 295 -23.80 -12.03 64.66
N ILE A 296 -23.93 -13.33 64.91
CA ILE A 296 -23.61 -14.38 63.93
C ILE A 296 -24.60 -14.32 62.75
N SER A 297 -25.88 -14.10 63.03
CA SER A 297 -26.91 -13.95 61.98
C SER A 297 -26.70 -12.71 61.10
N PHE A 298 -26.30 -11.58 61.67
CA PHE A 298 -25.96 -10.38 60.90
C PHE A 298 -24.73 -10.59 60.01
N PHE A 299 -23.67 -11.19 60.55
CA PHE A 299 -22.47 -11.53 59.78
C PHE A 299 -22.80 -12.51 58.64
N LEU A 300 -23.62 -13.53 58.90
CA LEU A 300 -24.08 -14.48 57.91
C LEU A 300 -24.88 -13.81 56.78
N MET A 301 -25.74 -12.84 57.10
CA MET A 301 -26.47 -12.06 56.09
C MET A 301 -25.52 -11.34 55.12
N ILE A 302 -24.48 -10.67 55.65
CA ILE A 302 -23.48 -9.98 54.83
C ILE A 302 -22.72 -10.97 53.94
N VAL A 303 -22.32 -12.11 54.49
CA VAL A 303 -21.62 -13.16 53.74
C VAL A 303 -22.51 -13.72 52.64
N LEU A 304 -23.80 -13.95 52.89
CA LEU A 304 -24.74 -14.42 51.87
C LEU A 304 -24.91 -13.42 50.73
N ILE A 305 -25.04 -12.13 51.04
CA ILE A 305 -25.10 -11.07 50.02
C ILE A 305 -23.82 -11.06 49.20
N TYR A 306 -22.65 -11.16 49.83
CA TYR A 306 -21.36 -11.25 49.14
C TYR A 306 -21.28 -12.48 48.22
N CYS A 307 -21.60 -13.67 48.72
CA CYS A 307 -21.60 -14.91 47.94
C CYS A 307 -22.57 -14.83 46.76
N MET A 308 -23.75 -14.23 46.96
CA MET A 308 -24.71 -13.99 45.88
C MET A 308 -24.11 -13.10 44.79
N GLN A 309 -23.47 -11.98 45.15
CA GLN A 309 -22.84 -11.08 44.18
C GLN A 309 -21.73 -11.76 43.37
N VAL A 310 -20.83 -12.50 44.04
CA VAL A 310 -19.74 -13.22 43.36
C VAL A 310 -20.28 -14.30 42.41
N ASN A 311 -21.28 -15.07 42.84
CA ASN A 311 -21.89 -16.10 42.00
C ASN A 311 -22.64 -15.51 40.80
N THR A 312 -23.40 -14.42 40.99
CA THR A 312 -24.09 -13.74 39.89
C THR A 312 -23.09 -13.14 38.88
N ALA A 313 -22.00 -12.53 39.34
CA ALA A 313 -20.95 -11.99 38.47
C ALA A 313 -20.24 -13.10 37.68
N TYR A 314 -19.95 -14.24 38.32
CA TYR A 314 -19.33 -15.39 37.66
C TYR A 314 -20.26 -16.01 36.62
N GLN A 315 -21.51 -16.30 36.98
CA GLN A 315 -22.49 -16.95 36.08
C GLN A 315 -22.84 -16.08 34.88
N SER A 316 -23.07 -14.77 35.08
CA SER A 316 -23.35 -13.84 33.98
C SER A 316 -22.20 -13.77 32.97
N SER A 317 -20.97 -13.72 33.46
CA SER A 317 -19.77 -13.69 32.61
C SER A 317 -19.52 -15.04 31.92
N LEU A 318 -19.73 -16.16 32.62
CA LEU A 318 -19.60 -17.51 32.08
C LEU A 318 -20.52 -17.72 30.86
N ILE A 319 -21.77 -17.30 30.94
CA ILE A 319 -22.71 -17.37 29.83
C ILE A 319 -22.16 -16.62 28.61
N GLY A 320 -21.62 -15.42 28.81
CA GLY A 320 -20.98 -14.64 27.74
C GLY A 320 -19.82 -15.38 27.07
N PHE A 321 -18.91 -15.96 27.85
CA PHE A 321 -17.76 -16.71 27.32
C PHE A 321 -18.12 -18.07 26.70
N LEU A 322 -19.24 -18.68 27.10
CA LEU A 322 -19.73 -19.92 26.47
C LEU A 322 -20.41 -19.63 25.12
N VAL A 323 -21.10 -18.49 25.00
CA VAL A 323 -21.70 -18.06 23.72
C VAL A 323 -20.62 -17.59 22.75
N ASN A 324 -19.62 -16.84 23.23
CA ASN A 324 -18.49 -16.40 22.42
C ASN A 324 -17.18 -16.46 23.22
N PRO A 325 -16.35 -17.52 23.03
CA PRO A 325 -15.10 -17.70 23.79
C PRO A 325 -14.01 -16.68 23.44
N GLY A 326 -14.20 -15.92 22.36
CA GLY A 326 -13.19 -15.05 21.77
C GLY A 326 -12.04 -15.84 21.15
N GLN A 327 -11.08 -15.11 20.59
CA GLN A 327 -9.91 -15.68 19.90
C GLN A 327 -8.63 -15.40 20.68
N GLN A 328 -7.68 -16.32 20.56
CA GLN A 328 -6.32 -16.11 21.04
C GLN A 328 -5.67 -14.92 20.31
N PRO A 329 -4.71 -14.23 20.94
CA PRO A 329 -4.01 -13.14 20.28
C PRO A 329 -3.35 -13.66 18.99
N PRO A 330 -3.55 -12.97 17.85
CA PRO A 330 -2.91 -13.36 16.60
C PRO A 330 -1.40 -13.15 16.69
N ILE A 331 -0.66 -13.77 15.77
CA ILE A 331 0.80 -13.60 15.66
C ILE A 331 1.11 -12.14 15.37
N GLN A 332 1.83 -11.47 16.26
CA GLN A 332 2.13 -10.04 16.13
C GLN A 332 3.53 -9.80 15.55
N ASN A 333 4.44 -10.73 15.81
CA ASN A 333 5.86 -10.54 15.56
C ASN A 333 6.43 -11.58 14.59
N THR A 334 7.44 -11.19 13.84
CA THR A 334 8.18 -12.12 12.95
C THR A 334 8.83 -13.27 13.72
N LYS A 335 9.19 -13.06 14.99
CA LYS A 335 9.70 -14.11 15.88
C LYS A 335 8.64 -15.16 16.21
N GLU A 336 7.43 -14.72 16.52
CA GLU A 336 6.29 -15.62 16.75
C GLU A 336 5.90 -16.35 15.46
N LEU A 337 5.93 -15.64 14.32
CA LEU A 337 5.67 -16.21 13.00
C LEU A 337 6.66 -17.32 12.63
N ARG A 338 7.94 -17.16 12.97
CA ARG A 338 8.94 -18.22 12.77
C ARG A 338 8.73 -19.42 13.70
N LYS A 339 8.22 -19.18 14.92
CA LYS A 339 7.94 -20.24 15.90
C LYS A 339 6.63 -20.98 15.64
N SER A 340 5.69 -20.37 14.93
CA SER A 340 4.36 -20.95 14.71
C SER A 340 4.36 -22.16 13.78
N GLY A 341 5.45 -22.40 13.03
CA GLY A 341 5.54 -23.51 12.09
C GLY A 341 4.57 -23.39 10.90
N ILE A 342 3.95 -22.21 10.72
CA ILE A 342 3.04 -21.96 9.61
C ILE A 342 3.86 -21.92 8.31
N ALA A 343 3.40 -22.64 7.30
CA ALA A 343 3.99 -22.61 5.98
C ALA A 343 3.94 -21.18 5.41
N LEU A 344 5.11 -20.55 5.31
CA LEU A 344 5.23 -19.21 4.74
C LEU A 344 5.11 -19.33 3.22
N ARG A 345 4.22 -18.53 2.63
CA ARG A 345 4.14 -18.38 1.18
C ARG A 345 4.42 -16.92 0.84
N SER A 346 5.41 -16.68 -0.02
CA SER A 346 5.67 -15.38 -0.61
C SER A 346 5.03 -15.32 -2.00
N GLY A 347 4.01 -14.49 -2.16
CA GLY A 347 3.37 -14.30 -3.46
C GLY A 347 2.35 -13.18 -3.38
N VAL A 348 2.74 -11.98 -3.81
CA VAL A 348 1.77 -10.93 -4.12
C VAL A 348 1.30 -11.18 -5.55
N PHE A 349 0.32 -12.07 -5.70
CA PHE A 349 -0.49 -12.14 -6.91
C PHE A 349 -1.95 -12.07 -6.49
N SER A 350 -2.50 -10.86 -6.48
CA SER A 350 -3.94 -10.69 -6.60
C SER A 350 -4.28 -10.97 -8.05
N THR A 351 -4.44 -12.24 -8.40
CA THR A 351 -4.97 -12.63 -9.70
C THR A 351 -6.20 -13.50 -9.50
N LYS A 352 -7.31 -12.96 -10.02
CA LYS A 352 -8.60 -13.56 -10.37
C LYS A 352 -9.62 -13.81 -9.26
N GLN A 353 -10.76 -13.16 -9.46
CA GLN A 353 -12.05 -13.44 -8.84
C GLN A 353 -12.47 -14.90 -9.07
N GLY A 354 -12.93 -15.56 -8.01
CA GLY A 354 -14.03 -16.53 -8.12
C GLY A 354 -13.71 -18.00 -7.92
N GLU A 355 -12.45 -18.40 -7.81
CA GLU A 355 -12.11 -19.73 -7.29
C GLU A 355 -11.77 -19.58 -5.81
N THR A 356 -12.41 -20.39 -4.95
CA THR A 356 -11.86 -20.70 -3.64
C THR A 356 -10.38 -20.98 -3.83
N MET A 357 -9.52 -20.27 -3.08
CA MET A 357 -8.07 -20.42 -3.14
C MET A 357 -7.73 -21.92 -3.15
N ASP A 358 -7.47 -22.48 -4.33
CA ASP A 358 -7.09 -23.88 -4.44
C ASP A 358 -5.56 -23.91 -4.31
N TRP A 359 -5.15 -24.05 -3.05
CA TRP A 359 -3.78 -23.92 -2.59
C TRP A 359 -2.93 -25.11 -3.04
N LYS A 360 -2.60 -25.21 -4.33
CA LYS A 360 -1.57 -26.17 -4.73
C LYS A 360 -0.21 -25.75 -4.17
N SER A 361 0.36 -26.65 -3.39
CA SER A 361 1.71 -26.57 -2.84
C SER A 361 2.70 -26.90 -3.95
N ASN A 362 3.51 -25.93 -4.36
CA ASN A 362 4.79 -26.28 -4.96
C ASN A 362 5.78 -26.46 -3.82
N VAL A 363 5.82 -27.69 -3.32
CA VAL A 363 7.02 -28.23 -2.72
C VAL A 363 7.82 -28.78 -3.89
N ASP A 364 8.92 -28.11 -4.21
CA ASP A 364 10.23 -28.71 -4.50
C ASP A 364 11.30 -27.62 -4.36
#